data_AF-A0A7S1XUX7-F1
#
_entry.id   AF-A0A7S1XUX7-F1
#
_cell.length_a   1.000
_cell.length_b   1.000
_cell.length_c   1.000
_cell.angle_alpha   90.00
_cell.angle_beta   90.00
_cell.angle_gamma   90.00
#
_symmetry.space_group_name_H-M   'P 1'
#
loop_
_entity.id
_entity.type
_entity.pdbx_description
1 polymer ?
#
loop_
_entity_poly.entity_id
_entity_poly.type
_entity_poly.pdbx_seq_one_letter_code
_entity_poly.pdbx_strand_id
1 'polypeptide(L)'
;AKALSSMSAIVFVPFVQVFGFALFLLPWTFYVLYLASLGDQKVTTITINSETVTVREFEFDDEVRQAGWYMLFCLFWTSQFIVAVGHIGMSTAVATWYFSRDKSSVNSLTPYYSLGMVLRFHAGTAAFGSLLIALVQIVRTAIAYAQRKAKESGSKVAEYVLACCTCCIWCLEKFLKFLNRNAYIQTAIFSTSFCPSARNAFFLIARNIARVGAVTLVGGFVELIGKLFIVGCACLGSFVIMDTLYEDEVNGLFLPVLFVYFLAYFTAEMFLEIYHIAILTLLQCFIADEEMFGTSDSAFAEPDLRGYLKEHGAIKEKKGFS
;
A
#
# COMPACT_ATOMS: atom_id res chain seq x y z
N ALA A 1 5.33 -4.16 -20.02
CA ALA A 1 5.10 -3.15 -21.08
C ALA A 1 3.81 -3.43 -21.86
N LYS A 2 3.72 -4.54 -22.61
CA LYS A 2 2.55 -4.89 -23.45
C LYS A 2 1.19 -4.80 -22.72
N ALA A 3 1.08 -5.36 -21.52
CA ALA A 3 -0.14 -5.27 -20.71
C ALA A 3 -0.57 -3.82 -20.40
N LEU A 4 0.39 -2.98 -20.01
CA LEU A 4 0.13 -1.58 -19.65
C LEU A 4 -0.20 -0.74 -20.88
N SER A 5 0.41 -1.02 -22.04
CA SER A 5 0.07 -0.33 -23.28
C SER A 5 -1.32 -0.69 -23.81
N SER A 6 -1.76 -1.94 -23.64
CA SER A 6 -3.13 -2.35 -24.00
C SER A 6 -4.17 -1.74 -23.06
N MET A 7 -3.85 -1.62 -21.77
CA MET A 7 -4.73 -1.07 -20.75
C MET A 7 -4.26 0.32 -20.30
N SER A 8 -4.15 1.27 -21.23
CA SER A 8 -3.56 2.59 -20.95
C SER A 8 -4.25 3.34 -19.80
N ALA A 9 -5.54 3.08 -19.54
CA ALA A 9 -6.25 3.69 -18.43
C ALA A 9 -5.78 3.23 -17.03
N ILE A 10 -4.98 2.16 -16.94
CA ILE A 10 -4.46 1.65 -15.65
C ILE A 10 -3.60 2.69 -14.94
N VAL A 11 -2.92 3.56 -15.68
CA VAL A 11 -2.10 4.66 -15.15
C VAL A 11 -2.96 5.65 -14.35
N PHE A 12 -4.26 5.74 -14.64
CA PHE A 12 -5.16 6.66 -13.95
C PHE A 12 -5.83 6.07 -12.71
N VAL A 13 -5.64 4.78 -12.41
CA VAL A 13 -6.20 4.12 -11.21
C VAL A 13 -5.81 4.82 -9.90
N PRO A 14 -4.58 5.31 -9.69
CA PRO A 14 -4.24 6.04 -8.47
C PRO A 14 -5.09 7.29 -8.27
N PHE A 15 -5.51 7.98 -9.32
CA PHE A 15 -6.39 9.16 -9.17
C PHE A 15 -7.76 8.76 -8.61
N VAL A 16 -8.29 7.58 -8.97
CA VAL A 16 -9.50 7.04 -8.37
C VAL A 16 -9.30 6.75 -6.88
N GLN A 17 -8.14 6.20 -6.51
CA GLN A 17 -7.80 5.92 -5.11
C GLN A 17 -7.64 7.22 -4.31
N VAL A 18 -6.94 8.23 -4.86
CA VAL A 18 -6.78 9.56 -4.27
C VAL A 18 -8.13 10.24 -4.11
N PHE A 19 -8.99 10.17 -5.12
CA PHE A 19 -10.35 10.71 -5.05
C PHE A 19 -11.17 10.02 -3.95
N GLY A 20 -11.13 8.69 -3.88
CA GLY A 20 -11.78 7.92 -2.81
C GLY A 20 -11.25 8.28 -1.41
N PHE A 21 -9.93 8.49 -1.30
CA PHE A 21 -9.31 8.90 -0.05
C PHE A 21 -9.70 10.33 0.35
N ALA A 22 -9.71 11.26 -0.61
CA ALA A 22 -10.16 12.64 -0.38
C ALA A 22 -11.63 12.70 0.05
N LEU A 23 -12.50 11.91 -0.60
CA LEU A 23 -13.92 11.80 -0.25
C LEU A 23 -14.11 11.31 1.20
N PHE A 24 -13.27 10.38 1.65
CA PHE A 24 -13.26 9.92 3.04
C PHE A 24 -12.69 10.96 4.02
N LEU A 25 -11.61 11.66 3.63
CA LEU A 25 -10.94 12.63 4.50
C LEU A 25 -11.83 13.81 4.86
N LEU A 26 -12.77 14.22 4.00
CA LEU A 26 -13.67 15.34 4.26
C LEU A 26 -14.52 15.14 5.54
N PRO A 27 -15.39 14.11 5.63
CA PRO A 27 -16.14 13.85 6.87
C PRO A 27 -15.22 13.47 8.03
N TRP A 28 -14.14 12.70 7.77
CA TRP A 28 -13.21 12.32 8.82
C TRP A 28 -12.58 13.54 9.51
N THR A 29 -12.12 14.52 8.74
CA THR A 29 -11.51 15.76 9.26
C THR A 29 -12.54 16.57 10.03
N PHE A 30 -13.78 16.67 9.53
CA PHE A 30 -14.86 17.33 10.24
C PHE A 30 -15.08 16.71 11.63
N TYR A 31 -15.19 15.38 11.73
CA TYR A 31 -15.36 14.70 13.02
C TYR A 31 -14.16 14.85 13.95
N VAL A 32 -12.92 14.80 13.43
CA VAL A 32 -11.72 15.00 14.25
C VAL A 32 -11.64 16.43 14.78
N LEU A 33 -11.94 17.43 13.95
CA LEU A 33 -12.00 18.83 14.40
C LEU A 33 -13.10 19.05 15.44
N TYR A 34 -14.27 18.41 15.25
CA TYR A 34 -15.34 18.44 16.23
C TYR A 34 -14.89 17.83 17.57
N LEU A 35 -14.27 16.64 17.57
CA LEU A 35 -13.73 16.02 18.79
C LEU A 35 -12.65 16.90 19.45
N ALA A 36 -11.77 17.52 18.66
CA ALA A 36 -10.75 18.44 19.17
C ALA A 36 -11.35 19.69 19.82
N SER A 37 -12.55 20.11 19.39
CA SER A 37 -13.27 21.25 19.97
C SER A 37 -14.01 20.93 21.28
N LEU A 38 -14.17 19.65 21.64
CA LEU A 38 -14.82 19.21 22.88
C LEU A 38 -13.88 19.22 24.10
N GLY A 39 -12.61 19.62 23.94
CA GLY A 39 -11.68 19.71 25.07
C GLY A 39 -12.03 20.85 26.01
N ASP A 40 -12.17 20.56 27.30
CA ASP A 40 -12.42 21.56 28.33
C ASP A 40 -11.13 22.31 28.68
N GLN A 41 -11.24 23.63 28.86
CA GLN A 41 -10.11 24.44 29.32
C GLN A 41 -10.03 24.42 30.84
N LYS A 42 -9.00 23.78 31.39
CA LYS A 42 -8.63 23.96 32.80
C LYS A 42 -7.48 24.95 32.94
N VAL A 43 -7.60 25.81 33.95
CA VAL A 43 -6.55 26.77 34.32
C VAL A 43 -5.71 26.13 35.41
N THR A 44 -4.47 25.77 35.08
CA THR A 44 -3.50 25.22 36.02
C THR A 44 -2.49 26.32 36.37
N THR A 45 -2.23 26.53 37.66
CA THR A 45 -1.21 27.49 38.10
C THR A 45 0.10 26.73 38.36
N ILE A 46 1.14 27.06 37.60
CA ILE A 46 2.48 26.48 37.77
C ILE A 46 3.38 27.54 38.39
N THR A 47 4.12 27.17 39.44
CA THR A 47 5.08 28.09 40.07
C THR A 47 6.46 27.80 39.49
N ILE A 48 7.06 28.77 38.79
CA ILE A 48 8.42 28.69 38.26
C ILE A 48 9.21 29.82 38.90
N ASN A 49 10.31 29.51 39.60
CA ASN A 49 11.19 30.50 40.24
C ASN A 49 10.48 31.51 41.17
N SER A 50 9.48 31.04 41.93
CA SER A 50 8.67 31.88 42.85
C SER A 50 7.68 32.84 42.17
N GLU A 51 7.52 32.77 40.84
CA GLU A 51 6.42 33.42 40.11
C GLU A 51 5.36 32.38 39.73
N THR A 52 4.10 32.67 40.04
CA THR A 52 2.95 31.87 39.63
C THR A 52 2.51 32.28 38.22
N VAL A 53 2.64 31.35 37.27
CA VAL A 53 2.15 31.50 35.89
C VAL A 53 0.87 30.68 35.73
N THR A 54 -0.18 31.30 35.21
CA THR A 54 -1.41 30.61 34.84
C THR A 54 -1.30 30.05 33.44
N VAL A 55 -1.37 28.73 33.33
CA VAL A 55 -1.35 28.00 32.05
C VAL A 55 -2.75 27.45 31.80
N ARG A 56 -3.25 27.61 30.58
CA ARG A 56 -4.49 26.96 30.14
C ARG A 56 -4.12 25.65 29.47
N GLU A 57 -4.57 24.54 30.04
CA GLU A 57 -4.40 23.21 29.46
C GLU A 57 -5.76 22.72 28.97
N PHE A 58 -5.75 22.10 27.78
CA PHE A 58 -6.92 21.39 27.27
C PHE A 58 -6.92 19.99 27.88
N GLU A 59 -7.99 19.66 28.61
CA GLU A 59 -8.23 18.33 29.14
C GLU A 59 -9.36 17.69 28.35
N PHE A 60 -9.13 16.48 27.86
CA PHE A 60 -10.13 15.71 27.12
C PHE A 60 -10.65 14.59 28.02
N ASP A 61 -11.97 14.46 28.09
CA ASP A 61 -12.62 13.36 28.79
C ASP A 61 -12.26 12.00 28.14
N ASP A 62 -12.41 10.93 28.92
CA ASP A 62 -12.12 9.56 28.51
C ASP A 62 -12.95 9.14 27.30
N GLU A 63 -14.21 9.59 27.20
CA GLU A 63 -15.07 9.35 26.04
C GLU A 63 -14.50 9.99 24.76
N VAL A 64 -14.05 11.25 24.85
CA VAL A 64 -13.45 11.98 23.71
C VAL A 64 -12.14 11.31 23.29
N ARG A 65 -11.34 10.86 24.26
CA ARG A 65 -10.10 10.12 24.00
C ARG A 65 -10.34 8.78 23.30
N GLN A 66 -11.35 8.02 23.73
CA GLN A 66 -11.75 6.77 23.08
C GLN A 66 -12.28 7.00 21.66
N ALA A 67 -13.09 8.05 21.46
CA ALA A 67 -13.55 8.45 20.14
C ALA A 67 -12.37 8.84 19.22
N GLY A 68 -11.35 9.50 19.75
CA GLY A 68 -10.10 9.79 19.01
C GLY A 68 -9.38 8.52 18.53
N TRP A 69 -9.27 7.49 19.37
CA TRP A 69 -8.72 6.19 18.97
C TRP A 69 -9.57 5.48 17.91
N TYR A 70 -10.90 5.56 18.02
CA TYR A 70 -11.80 5.02 17.00
C TYR A 70 -11.62 5.74 15.65
N MET A 71 -11.54 7.08 15.65
CA MET A 71 -11.29 7.86 14.43
C MET A 71 -9.94 7.52 13.79
N LEU A 72 -8.90 7.28 14.59
CA LEU A 72 -7.61 6.81 14.09
C LEU A 72 -7.71 5.40 13.46
N PHE A 73 -8.46 4.49 14.09
CA PHE A 73 -8.74 3.18 13.52
C PHE A 73 -9.49 3.28 12.19
N CYS A 74 -10.51 4.13 12.09
CA CYS A 74 -11.23 4.41 10.84
C CYS A 74 -10.31 4.94 9.74
N LEU A 75 -9.34 5.80 10.09
CA LEU A 75 -8.33 6.29 9.15
C LEU A 75 -7.49 5.12 8.61
N PHE A 76 -6.92 4.29 9.50
CA PHE A 76 -6.11 3.15 9.08
C PHE A 76 -6.90 2.15 8.24
N TRP A 77 -8.08 1.75 8.69
CA TRP A 77 -8.87 0.73 8.00
C TRP A 77 -9.35 1.20 6.63
N THR A 78 -9.88 2.42 6.53
CA THR A 78 -10.35 2.96 5.25
C THR A 78 -9.20 3.17 4.27
N SER A 79 -8.04 3.66 4.76
CA SER A 79 -6.83 3.79 3.92
C SER A 79 -6.40 2.43 3.35
N GLN A 80 -6.31 1.39 4.19
CA GLN A 80 -5.95 0.05 3.75
C GLN A 80 -7.01 -0.57 2.83
N PHE A 81 -8.29 -0.25 3.03
CA PHE A 81 -9.38 -0.72 2.16
C PHE A 81 -9.29 -0.14 0.75
N ILE A 82 -9.04 1.17 0.62
CA ILE A 82 -8.87 1.83 -0.69
C ILE A 82 -7.67 1.25 -1.45
N VAL A 83 -6.56 0.99 -0.75
CA VAL A 83 -5.39 0.31 -1.32
C VAL A 83 -5.75 -1.12 -1.76
N ALA A 84 -6.46 -1.88 -0.92
CA ALA A 84 -6.88 -3.25 -1.23
C ALA A 84 -7.79 -3.33 -2.47
N VAL A 85 -8.76 -2.42 -2.60
CA VAL A 85 -9.62 -2.33 -3.79
C VAL A 85 -8.78 -2.07 -5.04
N GLY A 86 -7.82 -1.15 -4.97
CA GLY A 86 -6.89 -0.89 -6.08
C GLY A 86 -6.04 -2.11 -6.44
N HIS A 87 -5.46 -2.81 -5.45
CA HIS A 87 -4.66 -4.00 -5.68
C HIS A 87 -5.46 -5.13 -6.35
N ILE A 88 -6.66 -5.46 -5.84
CA ILE A 88 -7.50 -6.48 -6.47
C ILE A 88 -7.90 -6.02 -7.86
N GLY A 89 -8.33 -4.76 -8.04
CA GLY A 89 -8.81 -4.25 -9.33
C GLY A 89 -7.73 -4.25 -10.41
N MET A 90 -6.52 -3.78 -10.09
CA MET A 90 -5.37 -3.84 -11.00
C MET A 90 -4.98 -5.28 -11.31
N SER A 91 -4.97 -6.16 -10.30
CA SER A 91 -4.64 -7.57 -10.50
C SER A 91 -5.68 -8.26 -11.39
N THR A 92 -6.97 -7.95 -11.23
CA THR A 92 -8.05 -8.48 -12.07
C THR A 92 -7.92 -8.00 -13.51
N ALA A 93 -7.58 -6.73 -13.74
CA ALA A 93 -7.35 -6.21 -15.08
C ALA A 93 -6.16 -6.90 -15.75
N VAL A 94 -5.05 -7.05 -15.03
CA VAL A 94 -3.83 -7.72 -15.53
C VAL A 94 -4.05 -9.21 -15.76
N ALA A 95 -4.77 -9.90 -14.87
CA ALA A 95 -5.13 -11.30 -15.05
C ALA A 95 -6.07 -11.48 -16.26
N THR A 96 -7.05 -10.59 -16.43
CA THR A 96 -7.93 -10.57 -17.61
C THR A 96 -7.10 -10.42 -18.88
N TRP A 97 -6.19 -9.44 -18.92
CA TRP A 97 -5.30 -9.27 -20.06
C TRP A 97 -4.41 -10.50 -20.30
N TYR A 98 -3.85 -11.11 -19.24
CA TYR A 98 -2.99 -12.29 -19.35
C TYR A 98 -3.74 -13.50 -19.93
N PHE A 99 -4.96 -13.77 -19.44
CA PHE A 99 -5.77 -14.92 -19.85
C PHE A 99 -6.68 -14.66 -21.07
N SER A 100 -6.68 -13.46 -21.66
CA SER A 100 -7.30 -13.23 -22.98
C SER A 100 -6.44 -13.84 -24.09
N ARG A 101 -7.03 -14.69 -24.95
CA ARG A 101 -6.35 -15.20 -26.16
C ARG A 101 -6.08 -14.08 -27.17
N ASP A 102 -7.10 -13.29 -27.43
CA ASP A 102 -7.01 -12.11 -28.27
C ASP A 102 -6.74 -10.88 -27.40
N LYS A 103 -5.49 -10.41 -27.37
CA LYS A 103 -5.12 -9.21 -26.59
C LYS A 103 -5.75 -7.93 -27.13
N SER A 104 -6.18 -7.90 -28.39
CA SER A 104 -6.85 -6.74 -29.00
C SER A 104 -8.28 -6.55 -28.50
N SER A 105 -8.90 -7.62 -27.98
CA SER A 105 -10.22 -7.58 -27.35
C SER A 105 -10.24 -6.90 -25.98
N VAL A 106 -9.07 -6.70 -25.35
CA VAL A 106 -8.96 -6.07 -24.03
C VAL A 106 -9.01 -4.55 -24.18
N ASN A 107 -10.08 -3.94 -23.65
CA ASN A 107 -10.29 -2.50 -23.72
C ASN A 107 -9.33 -1.73 -22.78
N SER A 108 -8.94 -0.51 -23.17
CA SER A 108 -8.19 0.41 -22.30
C SER A 108 -8.88 0.64 -20.94
N LEU A 109 -10.21 0.65 -20.90
CA LEU A 109 -11.04 0.86 -19.71
C LEU A 109 -11.22 -0.38 -18.81
N THR A 110 -10.66 -1.54 -19.17
CA THR A 110 -10.71 -2.78 -18.36
C THR A 110 -10.35 -2.58 -16.88
N PRO A 111 -9.36 -1.74 -16.50
CA PRO A 111 -9.07 -1.43 -15.10
C PRO A 111 -10.26 -0.84 -14.33
N TYR A 112 -11.05 0.05 -14.95
CA TYR A 112 -12.22 0.64 -14.29
C TYR A 112 -13.37 -0.34 -14.14
N TYR A 113 -13.63 -1.16 -15.16
CA TYR A 113 -14.59 -2.25 -15.05
C TYR A 113 -14.18 -3.23 -13.94
N SER A 114 -12.89 -3.53 -13.83
CA SER A 114 -12.33 -4.38 -12.77
C SER A 114 -12.56 -3.77 -11.39
N LEU A 115 -12.35 -2.47 -11.20
CA LEU A 115 -12.65 -1.78 -9.93
C LEU A 115 -14.15 -1.89 -9.57
N GLY A 116 -15.05 -1.72 -10.53
CA GLY A 116 -16.49 -1.90 -10.33
C GLY A 116 -16.84 -3.34 -9.90
N MET A 117 -16.24 -4.35 -10.52
CA MET A 117 -16.42 -5.75 -10.12
C MET A 117 -15.88 -6.01 -8.71
N VAL A 118 -14.73 -5.44 -8.34
CA VAL A 118 -14.17 -5.59 -6.99
C VAL A 118 -15.13 -5.04 -5.95
N LEU A 119 -15.69 -3.85 -6.16
CA LEU A 119 -16.66 -3.27 -5.24
C LEU A 119 -17.94 -4.12 -5.16
N ARG A 120 -18.35 -4.77 -6.24
CA ARG A 120 -19.57 -5.59 -6.28
C ARG A 120 -19.42 -7.00 -5.69
N PHE A 121 -18.27 -7.63 -5.89
CA PHE A 121 -18.06 -9.06 -5.62
C PHE A 121 -16.92 -9.37 -4.64
N HIS A 122 -15.91 -8.50 -4.53
CA HIS A 122 -14.72 -8.72 -3.72
C HIS A 122 -14.50 -7.69 -2.60
N ALA A 123 -15.46 -6.80 -2.34
CA ALA A 123 -15.38 -5.81 -1.27
C ALA A 123 -15.18 -6.47 0.11
N GLY A 124 -15.80 -7.62 0.37
CA GLY A 124 -15.59 -8.38 1.61
C GLY A 124 -14.15 -8.89 1.76
N THR A 125 -13.54 -9.38 0.68
CA THR A 125 -12.12 -9.79 0.66
C THR A 125 -11.21 -8.59 0.94
N ALA A 126 -11.47 -7.46 0.30
CA ALA A 126 -10.72 -6.22 0.52
C ALA A 126 -10.86 -5.73 1.96
N ALA A 127 -12.08 -5.70 2.51
CA ALA A 127 -12.38 -5.25 3.87
C ALA A 127 -11.75 -6.13 4.95
N PHE A 128 -11.80 -7.45 4.79
CA PHE A 128 -11.20 -8.37 5.75
C PHE A 128 -9.68 -8.27 5.75
N GLY A 129 -9.04 -8.27 4.56
CA GLY A 129 -7.60 -8.09 4.47
C GLY A 129 -7.15 -6.74 5.04
N SER A 130 -7.82 -5.65 4.66
CA SER A 130 -7.49 -4.31 5.16
C SER A 130 -7.67 -4.18 6.67
N LEU A 131 -8.68 -4.85 7.25
CA LEU A 131 -8.91 -4.90 8.68
C LEU A 131 -7.73 -5.51 9.44
N LEU A 132 -7.17 -6.63 8.94
CA LEU A 132 -6.02 -7.28 9.57
C LEU A 132 -4.81 -6.34 9.66
N ILE A 133 -4.55 -5.58 8.60
CA ILE A 133 -3.45 -4.59 8.60
C ILE A 133 -3.78 -3.45 9.58
N ALA A 134 -5.00 -2.92 9.55
CA ALA A 134 -5.42 -1.81 10.40
C ALA A 134 -5.35 -2.15 11.90
N LEU A 135 -5.71 -3.38 12.28
CA LEU A 135 -5.58 -3.87 13.66
C LEU A 135 -4.11 -3.89 14.12
N VAL A 136 -3.19 -4.30 13.25
CA VAL A 136 -1.76 -4.26 13.58
C VAL A 136 -1.24 -2.82 13.64
N GLN A 137 -1.73 -1.92 12.78
CA GLN A 137 -1.38 -0.50 12.79
C GLN A 137 -1.87 0.24 14.04
N ILE A 138 -3.08 -0.06 14.53
CA ILE A 138 -3.60 0.54 15.76
C ILE A 138 -2.83 0.03 16.98
N VAL A 139 -2.52 -1.27 17.04
CA VAL A 139 -1.68 -1.86 18.10
C VAL A 139 -0.29 -1.24 18.10
N ARG A 140 0.33 -1.08 16.92
CA ARG A 140 1.63 -0.41 16.77
C ARG A 140 1.59 1.01 17.32
N THR A 141 0.55 1.77 16.98
CA THR A 141 0.41 3.16 17.44
C THR A 141 0.18 3.22 18.96
N ALA A 142 -0.60 2.29 19.53
CA ALA A 142 -0.79 2.17 20.96
C ALA A 142 0.52 1.85 21.71
N ILE A 143 1.34 0.95 21.19
CA ILE A 143 2.67 0.64 21.75
C ILE A 143 3.57 1.88 21.69
N ALA A 144 3.60 2.59 20.55
CA ALA A 144 4.38 3.82 20.42
C ALA A 144 3.94 4.91 21.42
N TYR A 145 2.63 5.02 21.67
CA TYR A 145 2.09 5.91 22.71
C TYR A 145 2.54 5.46 24.11
N ALA A 146 2.44 4.17 24.42
CA ALA A 146 2.90 3.61 25.69
C ALA A 146 4.42 3.80 25.90
N GLN A 147 5.23 3.70 24.85
CA GLN A 147 6.67 3.95 24.91
C GLN A 147 6.99 5.39 25.33
N ARG A 148 6.24 6.37 24.83
CA ARG A 148 6.40 7.77 25.24
C ARG A 148 6.09 7.94 26.73
N LYS A 149 5.01 7.32 27.22
CA LYS A 149 4.65 7.33 28.64
C LYS A 149 5.65 6.59 29.53
N ALA A 150 6.20 5.47 29.07
CA ALA A 150 7.23 4.74 29.80
C ALA A 150 8.50 5.59 29.98
N LYS A 151 8.91 6.33 28.95
CA LYS A 151 10.05 7.28 29.02
C LYS A 151 9.81 8.39 30.03
N GLU A 152 8.59 8.94 30.08
CA GLU A 152 8.20 9.94 31.09
C GLU A 152 8.27 9.37 32.52
N SER A 153 7.95 8.08 32.71
CA SER A 153 7.98 7.41 34.01
C SER A 153 9.38 6.96 34.48
N GLY A 154 10.39 6.97 33.61
CA GLY A 154 11.75 6.50 33.91
C GLY A 154 11.94 4.97 34.03
N SER A 155 10.91 4.16 33.74
CA SER A 155 10.97 2.71 33.86
C SER A 155 11.76 2.05 32.71
N LYS A 156 13.03 1.73 32.95
CA LYS A 156 13.90 1.09 31.95
C LYS A 156 13.42 -0.28 31.48
N VAL A 157 12.84 -1.08 32.38
CA VAL A 157 12.27 -2.39 32.01
C VAL A 157 11.11 -2.23 31.04
N ALA A 158 10.19 -1.28 31.31
CA ALA A 158 9.08 -1.00 30.40
C ALA A 158 9.56 -0.49 29.03
N GLU A 159 10.60 0.35 29.01
CA GLU A 159 11.23 0.81 27.76
C GLU A 159 11.74 -0.36 26.91
N TYR A 160 12.49 -1.30 27.50
CA TYR A 160 13.05 -2.45 26.77
C TYR A 160 11.97 -3.42 26.26
N VAL A 161 10.97 -3.74 27.09
CA VAL A 161 9.86 -4.63 26.70
C VAL A 161 9.08 -4.02 25.55
N LEU A 162 8.70 -2.75 25.65
CA LEU A 162 7.95 -2.08 24.60
C LEU A 162 8.77 -1.93 23.31
N ALA A 163 10.09 -1.75 23.40
CA ALA A 163 10.97 -1.75 22.22
C ALA A 163 10.95 -3.09 21.47
N CYS A 164 11.01 -4.21 22.20
CA CYS A 164 10.87 -5.54 21.61
C CYS A 164 9.51 -5.72 20.93
N CYS A 165 8.41 -5.35 21.60
CA CYS A 165 7.06 -5.42 21.03
C CYS A 165 6.92 -4.57 19.75
N THR A 166 7.47 -3.36 19.72
CA THR A 166 7.47 -2.49 18.52
C THR A 166 8.16 -3.18 17.34
N CYS A 167 9.28 -3.88 17.58
CA CYS A 167 9.98 -4.63 16.54
C CYS A 167 9.11 -5.79 16.01
N CYS A 168 8.57 -6.63 16.90
CA CYS A 168 7.72 -7.77 16.52
C CYS A 168 6.48 -7.32 15.73
N ILE A 169 5.81 -6.26 16.17
CA ILE A 169 4.62 -5.72 15.51
C ILE A 169 4.99 -5.08 14.16
N TRP A 170 6.14 -4.42 14.02
CA TRP A 170 6.60 -3.94 12.72
C TRP A 170 6.87 -5.10 11.75
N CYS A 171 7.51 -6.19 12.20
CA CYS A 171 7.69 -7.38 11.39
C CYS A 171 6.35 -8.00 10.97
N LEU A 172 5.38 -8.09 11.89
CA LEU A 172 4.05 -8.60 11.60
C LEU A 172 3.31 -7.71 10.59
N GLU A 173 3.37 -6.39 10.74
CA GLU A 173 2.76 -5.45 9.80
C GLU A 173 3.32 -5.62 8.38
N LYS A 174 4.65 -5.77 8.26
CA LYS A 174 5.32 -6.01 6.98
C LYS A 174 4.92 -7.36 6.38
N PHE A 175 4.89 -8.42 7.18
CA PHE A 175 4.46 -9.74 6.74
C PHE A 175 3.00 -9.75 6.27
N LEU A 176 2.08 -9.12 7.03
CA LEU A 176 0.67 -9.03 6.64
C LEU A 176 0.48 -8.20 5.37
N LYS A 177 1.17 -7.08 5.22
CA LYS A 177 1.15 -6.30 3.97
C LYS A 177 1.62 -7.12 2.77
N PHE A 178 2.68 -7.91 2.95
CA PHE A 178 3.17 -8.82 1.92
C PHE A 178 2.15 -9.92 1.60
N LEU A 179 1.62 -10.61 2.61
CA LEU A 179 0.67 -11.70 2.42
C LEU A 179 -0.62 -11.20 1.77
N ASN A 180 -1.18 -10.09 2.25
CA ASN A 180 -2.41 -9.50 1.72
C ASN A 180 -2.26 -9.13 0.25
N ARG A 181 -1.16 -8.47 -0.12
CA ARG A 181 -0.87 -8.09 -1.52
C ARG A 181 -0.93 -9.31 -2.43
N ASN A 182 -0.28 -10.42 -2.02
CA ASN A 182 -0.29 -11.65 -2.82
C ASN A 182 -1.64 -12.38 -2.76
N ALA A 183 -2.37 -12.33 -1.63
CA ALA A 183 -3.72 -12.87 -1.51
C ALA A 183 -4.73 -12.14 -2.41
N TYR A 184 -4.57 -10.83 -2.58
CA TYR A 184 -5.39 -10.04 -3.50
C TYR A 184 -5.14 -10.42 -4.96
N ILE A 185 -3.88 -10.71 -5.33
CA ILE A 185 -3.54 -11.23 -6.66
C ILE A 185 -4.18 -12.61 -6.87
N GLN A 186 -4.06 -13.53 -5.90
CA GLN A 186 -4.71 -14.84 -5.98
C GLN A 186 -6.25 -14.74 -6.05
N THR A 187 -6.84 -13.79 -5.35
CA THR A 187 -8.27 -13.48 -5.44
C THR A 187 -8.64 -13.04 -6.85
N ALA A 188 -7.82 -12.19 -7.48
CA ALA A 188 -8.07 -11.74 -8.84
C ALA A 188 -7.96 -12.85 -9.88
N ILE A 189 -7.06 -13.82 -9.69
CA ILE A 189 -6.87 -14.95 -10.62
C ILE A 189 -7.96 -16.01 -10.44
N PHE A 190 -8.26 -16.41 -9.20
CA PHE A 190 -9.12 -17.56 -8.90
C PHE A 190 -10.52 -17.19 -8.41
N SER A 191 -10.82 -15.90 -8.23
CA SER A 191 -12.10 -15.40 -7.73
C SER A 191 -12.51 -15.97 -6.35
N THR A 192 -11.54 -16.23 -5.46
CA THR A 192 -11.76 -16.80 -4.13
C THR A 192 -11.76 -15.76 -3.00
N SER A 193 -12.32 -16.11 -1.83
CA SER A 193 -12.30 -15.25 -0.64
C SER A 193 -10.89 -15.14 -0.03
N PHE A 194 -10.69 -14.19 0.90
CA PHE A 194 -9.36 -13.84 1.42
C PHE A 194 -8.55 -15.03 1.97
N CYS A 195 -9.12 -15.84 2.88
CA CYS A 195 -8.35 -16.89 3.56
C CYS A 195 -7.85 -18.00 2.60
N PRO A 196 -8.69 -18.56 1.71
CA PRO A 196 -8.21 -19.45 0.64
C PRO A 196 -7.15 -18.81 -0.25
N SER A 197 -7.36 -17.56 -0.68
CA SER A 197 -6.41 -16.82 -1.52
C SER A 197 -5.07 -16.60 -0.81
N ALA A 198 -5.08 -16.27 0.48
CA ALA A 198 -3.88 -16.08 1.28
C ALA A 198 -3.11 -17.40 1.47
N ARG A 199 -3.81 -18.50 1.70
CA ARG A 199 -3.22 -19.84 1.75
C ARG A 199 -2.55 -20.19 0.43
N ASN A 200 -3.26 -20.01 -0.68
CA ASN A 200 -2.74 -20.29 -2.02
C ASN A 200 -1.53 -19.41 -2.35
N ALA A 201 -1.60 -18.12 -2.04
CA ALA A 201 -0.50 -17.17 -2.20
C ALA A 201 0.75 -17.63 -1.44
N PHE A 202 0.60 -17.97 -0.16
CA PHE A 202 1.71 -18.43 0.67
C PHE A 202 2.37 -19.68 0.09
N PHE A 203 1.58 -20.70 -0.28
CA PHE A 203 2.14 -21.94 -0.83
C PHE A 203 2.74 -21.76 -2.22
N LEU A 204 2.15 -20.90 -3.07
CA LEU A 204 2.68 -20.56 -4.39
C LEU A 204 4.04 -19.87 -4.28
N ILE A 205 4.17 -18.92 -3.35
CA ILE A 205 5.44 -18.23 -3.09
C ILE A 205 6.47 -19.21 -2.53
N ALA A 206 6.10 -20.06 -1.57
CA ALA A 206 7.02 -21.02 -0.95
C ALA A 206 7.63 -21.99 -1.98
N ARG A 207 6.83 -22.47 -2.94
CA ARG A 207 7.32 -23.39 -3.98
C ARG A 207 8.07 -22.69 -5.12
N ASN A 208 7.87 -21.39 -5.33
CA ASN A 208 8.49 -20.59 -6.39
C ASN A 208 9.37 -19.46 -5.84
N ILE A 209 9.94 -19.63 -4.64
CA ILE A 209 10.60 -18.55 -3.88
C ILE A 209 11.73 -17.87 -4.66
N ALA A 210 12.50 -18.64 -5.45
CA ALA A 210 13.57 -18.09 -6.27
C ALA A 210 13.04 -17.15 -7.37
N ARG A 211 11.98 -17.56 -8.08
CA ARG A 211 11.36 -16.78 -9.15
C ARG A 211 10.67 -15.53 -8.59
N VAL A 212 9.89 -15.69 -7.52
CA VAL A 212 9.22 -14.57 -6.82
C VAL A 212 10.26 -13.60 -6.25
N GLY A 213 11.28 -14.10 -5.56
CA GLY A 213 12.35 -13.29 -4.99
C GLY A 213 13.12 -12.51 -6.05
N ALA A 214 13.48 -13.12 -7.17
CA ALA A 214 14.17 -12.45 -8.28
C ALA A 214 13.31 -11.30 -8.85
N VAL A 215 12.03 -11.55 -9.11
CA VAL A 215 11.12 -10.54 -9.66
C VAL A 215 10.85 -9.41 -8.66
N THR A 216 10.66 -9.73 -7.37
CA THR A 216 10.51 -8.70 -6.32
C THR A 216 11.76 -7.84 -6.18
N LEU A 217 12.95 -8.44 -6.26
CA LEU A 217 14.23 -7.72 -6.18
C LEU A 217 14.43 -6.79 -7.39
N VAL A 218 14.26 -7.30 -8.61
CA VAL A 218 14.38 -6.50 -9.83
C VAL A 218 13.32 -5.39 -9.86
N GLY A 219 12.06 -5.72 -9.52
CA GLY A 219 10.98 -4.75 -9.41
C GLY A 219 11.28 -3.65 -8.41
N GLY A 220 11.86 -3.99 -7.25
CA GLY A 220 12.27 -3.02 -6.23
C GLY A 220 13.39 -2.09 -6.70
N PHE A 221 14.38 -2.58 -7.46
CA PHE A 221 15.40 -1.72 -8.05
C PHE A 221 14.82 -0.75 -9.09
N VAL A 222 13.93 -1.24 -9.95
CA VAL A 222 13.24 -0.39 -10.95
C VAL A 222 12.39 0.67 -10.26
N GLU A 223 11.67 0.30 -9.21
CA GLU A 223 10.90 1.25 -8.39
C GLU A 223 11.81 2.31 -7.75
N LEU A 224 12.94 1.90 -7.16
CA LEU A 224 13.88 2.83 -6.54
C LEU A 224 14.44 3.84 -7.55
N ILE A 225 14.92 3.36 -8.70
CA ILE A 225 15.49 4.22 -9.75
C ILE A 225 14.42 5.17 -10.31
N GLY A 226 13.23 4.65 -10.60
CA GLY A 226 12.11 5.47 -11.08
C GLY A 226 11.73 6.57 -10.08
N LYS A 227 11.71 6.25 -8.78
CA LYS A 227 11.38 7.19 -7.72
C LYS A 227 12.42 8.29 -7.58
N LEU A 228 13.70 7.93 -7.56
CA LEU A 228 14.81 8.89 -7.52
C LEU A 228 14.81 9.81 -8.74
N PHE A 229 14.50 9.27 -9.93
CA PHE A 229 14.41 10.04 -11.16
C PHE A 229 13.26 11.06 -11.11
N ILE A 230 12.03 10.63 -10.79
CA ILE A 230 10.86 11.51 -10.74
C ILE A 230 11.05 12.62 -9.72
N VAL A 231 11.48 12.27 -8.50
CA VAL A 231 11.71 13.24 -7.42
C VAL A 231 12.87 14.17 -7.76
N GLY A 232 13.98 13.65 -8.29
CA GLY A 232 15.14 14.43 -8.68
C GLY A 232 14.81 15.47 -9.76
N CYS A 233 14.11 15.06 -10.82
CA CYS A 233 13.68 15.97 -11.88
C CYS A 233 12.68 17.03 -11.37
N ALA A 234 11.74 16.66 -10.52
CA ALA A 234 10.77 17.59 -9.94
C ALA A 234 11.47 18.65 -9.06
N CYS A 235 12.36 18.21 -8.16
CA CYS A 235 13.11 19.12 -7.30
C CYS A 235 14.04 20.03 -8.11
N LEU A 236 14.81 19.47 -9.05
CA LEU A 236 15.71 20.27 -9.90
C LEU A 236 14.94 21.27 -10.76
N GLY A 237 13.84 20.83 -11.39
CA GLY A 237 12.98 21.70 -12.18
C GLY A 237 12.39 22.82 -11.33
N SER A 238 11.88 22.50 -10.14
CA SER A 238 11.34 23.51 -9.22
C SER A 238 12.41 24.50 -8.73
N PHE A 239 13.62 24.02 -8.45
CA PHE A 239 14.74 24.86 -8.05
C PHE A 239 15.09 25.84 -9.17
N VAL A 240 15.31 25.35 -10.39
CA VAL A 240 15.65 26.20 -11.55
C VAL A 240 14.55 27.22 -11.82
N ILE A 241 13.27 26.81 -11.78
CA ILE A 241 12.14 27.72 -12.00
C ILE A 241 12.11 28.82 -10.93
N MET A 242 12.24 28.47 -9.66
CA MET A 242 12.17 29.45 -8.56
C MET A 242 13.39 30.38 -8.56
N ASP A 243 14.57 29.86 -8.86
CA ASP A 243 15.84 30.61 -8.92
C ASP A 243 15.87 31.57 -10.13
N THR A 244 15.32 31.17 -11.27
CA THR A 244 15.43 31.97 -12.52
C THR A 244 14.22 32.84 -12.84
N LEU A 245 13.01 32.43 -12.46
CA LEU A 245 11.77 33.14 -12.81
C LEU A 245 11.14 33.89 -11.63
N TYR A 246 11.50 33.54 -10.39
CA TYR A 246 10.88 34.10 -9.18
C TYR A 246 11.92 34.53 -8.13
N GLU A 247 13.13 34.88 -8.57
CA GLU A 247 14.25 35.28 -7.71
C GLU A 247 13.83 36.39 -6.72
N ASP A 248 13.11 37.40 -7.22
CA ASP A 248 12.68 38.56 -6.45
C ASP A 248 11.44 38.31 -5.56
N GLU A 249 10.73 37.19 -5.76
CA GLU A 249 9.48 36.87 -5.06
C GLU A 249 9.65 35.81 -3.95
N VAL A 250 10.69 34.98 -4.03
CA VAL A 250 10.88 33.84 -3.13
C VAL A 250 12.02 34.08 -2.13
N ASN A 251 11.65 34.42 -0.90
CA ASN A 251 12.58 34.55 0.22
C ASN A 251 12.99 33.17 0.78
N GLY A 252 13.77 32.43 0.00
CA GLY A 252 14.37 31.13 0.39
C GLY A 252 13.82 29.93 -0.37
N LEU A 253 14.73 29.19 -1.04
CA LEU A 253 14.40 28.07 -1.92
C LEU A 253 14.18 26.74 -1.19
N PHE A 254 14.74 26.60 0.01
CA PHE A 254 14.75 25.30 0.71
C PHE A 254 13.34 24.79 1.04
N LEU A 255 12.49 25.62 1.65
CA LEU A 255 11.17 25.19 2.12
C LEU A 255 10.22 24.86 0.95
N PRO A 256 10.12 25.69 -0.12
CA PRO A 256 9.34 25.34 -1.30
C PRO A 256 9.83 24.06 -2.01
N VAL A 257 11.14 23.90 -2.20
CA VAL A 257 11.71 22.69 -2.83
C VAL A 257 11.48 21.45 -1.95
N LEU A 258 11.58 21.58 -0.63
CA LEU A 258 11.25 20.49 0.30
C LEU A 258 9.78 20.09 0.20
N PHE A 259 8.87 21.05 0.02
CA PHE A 259 7.46 20.76 -0.22
C PHE A 259 7.24 20.02 -1.54
N VAL A 260 7.89 20.46 -2.62
CA VAL A 260 7.89 19.76 -3.92
C VAL A 260 8.44 18.34 -3.80
N TYR A 261 9.51 18.14 -3.02
CA TYR A 261 10.07 16.81 -2.75
C TYR A 261 9.02 15.85 -2.18
N PHE A 262 8.27 16.26 -1.15
CA PHE A 262 7.25 15.41 -0.55
C PHE A 262 6.13 15.08 -1.55
N LEU A 263 5.62 16.09 -2.27
CA LEU A 263 4.57 15.86 -3.28
C LEU A 263 5.04 14.93 -4.39
N ALA A 264 6.25 15.13 -4.92
CA ALA A 264 6.84 14.29 -5.94
C ALA A 264 7.09 12.86 -5.43
N TYR A 265 7.51 12.71 -4.17
CA TYR A 265 7.74 11.40 -3.55
C TYR A 265 6.46 10.58 -3.47
N PHE A 266 5.37 11.15 -2.93
CA PHE A 266 4.08 10.46 -2.85
C PHE A 266 3.51 10.16 -4.23
N THR A 267 3.65 11.10 -5.17
CA THR A 267 3.23 10.90 -6.56
C THR A 267 3.98 9.72 -7.18
N ALA A 268 5.31 9.69 -7.06
CA ALA A 268 6.14 8.61 -7.56
C ALA A 268 5.78 7.25 -6.94
N GLU A 269 5.58 7.20 -5.61
CA GLU A 269 5.15 5.98 -4.90
C GLU A 269 3.85 5.42 -5.50
N MET A 270 2.82 6.25 -5.65
CA MET A 270 1.51 5.84 -6.15
C MET A 270 1.59 5.27 -7.57
N PHE A 271 2.31 5.94 -8.47
CA PHE A 271 2.43 5.48 -9.86
C PHE A 271 3.29 4.23 -9.98
N LEU A 272 4.42 4.17 -9.26
CA LEU A 272 5.33 3.02 -9.34
C LEU A 272 4.74 1.76 -8.70
N GLU A 273 3.86 1.90 -7.71
CA GLU A 273 3.12 0.77 -7.14
C GLU A 273 2.26 0.03 -8.17
N ILE A 274 1.67 0.74 -9.16
CA ILE A 274 0.92 0.12 -10.25
C ILE A 274 1.79 -0.89 -11.01
N TYR A 275 3.02 -0.48 -11.35
CA TYR A 275 3.97 -1.32 -12.07
C TYR A 275 4.36 -2.53 -11.22
N HIS A 276 4.61 -2.32 -9.93
CA HIS A 276 4.94 -3.39 -9.00
C HIS A 276 3.83 -4.45 -8.92
N ILE A 277 2.57 -4.02 -8.75
CA ILE A 277 1.41 -4.93 -8.71
C ILE A 277 1.21 -5.65 -10.04
N ALA A 278 1.37 -4.95 -11.17
CA ALA A 278 1.25 -5.57 -12.50
C ALA A 278 2.32 -6.65 -12.72
N ILE A 279 3.57 -6.39 -12.35
CA ILE A 279 4.68 -7.36 -12.47
C ILE A 279 4.41 -8.60 -11.60
N LEU A 280 4.03 -8.42 -10.33
CA LEU A 280 3.70 -9.54 -9.44
C LEU A 280 2.50 -10.35 -9.96
N THR A 281 1.47 -9.67 -10.47
CA THR A 281 0.30 -10.33 -11.03
C THR A 281 0.65 -11.16 -12.26
N LEU A 282 1.44 -10.60 -13.19
CA LEU A 282 1.91 -11.32 -14.37
C LEU A 282 2.72 -12.57 -13.97
N LEU A 283 3.60 -12.45 -12.98
CA LEU A 283 4.36 -13.60 -12.49
C LEU A 283 3.44 -14.68 -11.91
N GLN A 284 2.46 -14.31 -11.08
CA GLN A 284 1.55 -15.29 -10.51
C GLN A 284 0.61 -15.90 -11.56
N CYS A 285 0.15 -15.12 -12.54
CA CYS A 285 -0.63 -15.64 -13.67
C CYS A 285 0.21 -16.64 -14.47
N PHE A 286 1.47 -16.32 -14.71
CA PHE A 286 2.41 -17.20 -15.41
C PHE A 286 2.66 -18.51 -14.66
N ILE A 287 2.91 -18.44 -13.35
CA ILE A 287 3.06 -19.65 -12.51
C ILE A 287 1.76 -20.48 -12.52
N ALA A 288 0.60 -19.84 -12.41
CA ALA A 288 -0.69 -20.53 -12.45
C ALA A 288 -0.94 -21.22 -13.81
N ASP A 289 -0.65 -20.53 -14.91
CA ASP A 289 -0.76 -21.06 -16.28
C ASP A 289 0.16 -22.27 -16.50
N GLU A 290 1.40 -22.20 -15.99
CA GLU A 290 2.36 -23.31 -16.01
C GLU A 290 1.88 -24.50 -15.17
N GLU A 291 1.34 -24.26 -13.96
CA GLU A 291 0.78 -25.33 -13.11
C GLU A 291 -0.48 -25.97 -13.72
N MET A 292 -1.27 -25.23 -14.50
CA MET A 292 -2.51 -25.71 -15.12
C MET A 292 -2.28 -26.41 -16.47
N PHE A 293 -1.37 -25.92 -17.30
CA PHE A 293 -1.23 -26.36 -18.70
C PHE A 293 0.17 -26.87 -19.05
N GLY A 294 1.17 -26.71 -18.18
CA GLY A 294 2.55 -27.11 -18.45
C GLY A 294 3.10 -26.46 -19.73
N THR A 295 3.66 -27.27 -20.63
CA THR A 295 4.23 -26.81 -21.92
C THR A 295 3.24 -26.88 -23.09
N SER A 296 1.97 -27.20 -22.82
CA SER A 296 0.91 -27.35 -23.82
C SER A 296 0.72 -26.10 -24.68
N ASP A 297 0.23 -26.27 -25.91
CA ASP A 297 -0.24 -25.17 -26.75
C ASP A 297 -1.49 -24.46 -26.19
N SER A 298 -2.13 -25.07 -25.19
CA SER A 298 -3.19 -24.45 -24.40
C SER A 298 -2.70 -23.46 -23.34
N ALA A 299 -1.39 -23.27 -23.13
CA ALA A 299 -0.89 -22.21 -22.25
C ALA A 299 -1.23 -20.81 -22.80
N PHE A 300 -1.45 -19.84 -21.93
CA PHE A 300 -1.72 -18.44 -22.28
C PHE A 300 -0.46 -17.57 -22.36
N ALA A 301 0.67 -18.07 -21.84
CA ALA A 301 1.97 -17.43 -21.92
C ALA A 301 2.37 -17.10 -23.37
N GLU A 302 3.01 -15.93 -23.57
CA GLU A 302 3.46 -15.50 -24.89
C GLU A 302 4.50 -16.47 -25.50
N PRO A 303 4.56 -16.61 -26.84
CA PRO A 303 5.48 -17.53 -27.50
C PRO A 303 6.95 -17.37 -27.10
N ASP A 304 7.42 -16.14 -26.93
CA ASP A 304 8.82 -15.86 -26.52
C ASP A 304 9.12 -16.41 -25.12
N LEU A 305 8.16 -16.24 -24.20
CA LEU A 305 8.27 -16.74 -22.82
C LEU A 305 8.11 -18.26 -22.77
N ARG A 306 7.26 -18.84 -23.64
CA ARG A 306 7.15 -20.29 -23.85
C ARG A 306 8.44 -20.88 -24.44
N GLY A 307 9.09 -20.16 -25.35
CA GLY A 307 10.39 -20.53 -25.92
C GLY A 307 11.45 -20.61 -24.84
N TYR A 308 11.54 -19.58 -23.99
CA TYR A 308 12.43 -19.57 -22.84
C TYR A 308 12.15 -20.72 -21.86
N LEU A 309 10.88 -21.03 -21.59
CA LEU A 309 10.48 -22.19 -20.78
C LEU A 309 10.86 -23.53 -21.39
N LYS A 310 10.73 -23.71 -22.71
CA LYS A 310 11.12 -24.97 -23.36
C LYS A 310 12.64 -25.16 -23.34
N GLU A 311 13.40 -24.07 -23.40
CA GLU A 311 14.86 -24.08 -23.44
C GLU A 311 15.49 -24.19 -22.04
N HIS A 312 14.93 -23.51 -21.04
CA HIS A 312 15.51 -23.39 -19.69
C HIS A 312 14.64 -24.03 -18.59
N GLY A 313 13.36 -24.30 -18.87
CA GLY A 313 12.39 -24.90 -17.98
C GLY A 313 12.30 -26.41 -18.16
N ALA A 314 13.40 -27.12 -17.96
CA ALA A 314 13.34 -28.55 -17.67
C ALA A 314 12.64 -28.77 -16.32
N ILE A 315 11.30 -28.65 -16.29
CA ILE A 315 10.51 -29.05 -15.14
C ILE A 315 10.47 -30.56 -15.14
N LYS A 316 11.18 -31.13 -14.17
CA LYS A 316 11.03 -32.49 -13.65
C LYS A 316 9.54 -32.85 -13.64
N GLU A 317 9.16 -33.79 -14.50
CA GLU A 317 7.90 -34.52 -14.41
C GLU A 317 7.69 -34.96 -12.95
N LYS A 318 6.85 -34.26 -12.20
CA LYS A 318 6.29 -34.85 -10.98
C LYS A 318 5.25 -35.85 -11.43
N LYS A 319 5.67 -37.12 -11.50
CA LYS A 319 4.78 -38.28 -11.54
C LYS A 319 3.64 -38.06 -10.54
N GLY A 320 2.42 -38.24 -11.02
CA GLY A 320 1.20 -38.10 -10.24
C GLY A 320 1.27 -38.88 -8.94
N PHE A 321 0.80 -38.26 -7.86
CA PHE A 321 0.31 -39.01 -6.71
C PHE A 321 -1.20 -39.14 -6.90
N SER A 322 -1.60 -40.39 -7.13
CA SER A 322 -2.96 -40.91 -6.92
C SER A 322 -3.43 -40.66 -5.50
#